data_AF-A0A5C6BEA7-F1
#
_entry.id   AF-A0A5C6BEA7-F1
#
_cell.length_a   1.000
_cell.length_b   1.000
_cell.length_c   1.000
_cell.angle_alpha   90.00
_cell.angle_beta   90.00
_cell.angle_gamma   90.00
#
_symmetry.space_group_name_H-M   'P 1'
#
loop_
_entity.id
_entity.type
_entity.pdbx_description
1 polymer ?
#
loop_
_entity_poly.entity_id
_entity_poly.type
_entity_poly.pdbx_seq_one_letter_code
_entity_poly.pdbx_strand_id
1 'polypeptide(L)'
;MSDSLINLTEFSLVWGPIDLPDPAYSFDDNWKSEIYTPKEIADAILAVSQVRLVHDAKPDWTAWVARWESGHHYIEFDILDCPFAPDNEIRPGIASYWGGSKFETHCTMSELLRVWHGIQKRCPGVWLHNTDCRMYSPDSFQKTFGVVE
;
A
#
# COMPACT_ATOMS: atom_id res chain seq x y z
N MET A 1 27.07 1.78 5.69
CA MET A 1 26.44 3.00 5.15
C MET A 1 25.18 3.20 5.95
N SER A 2 25.00 4.40 6.51
CA SER A 2 23.90 4.71 7.41
C SER A 2 22.70 5.10 6.57
N ASP A 3 21.84 4.15 6.21
CA ASP A 3 20.57 4.47 5.57
C ASP A 3 19.81 5.45 6.48
N SER A 4 19.61 6.67 5.99
CA SER A 4 18.90 7.71 6.73
C SER A 4 17.41 7.41 6.75
N LEU A 5 16.73 7.83 7.82
CA LEU A 5 15.28 7.73 7.93
C LEU A 5 14.61 8.57 6.83
N ILE A 6 13.56 8.03 6.23
CA ILE A 6 12.70 8.76 5.29
C ILE A 6 11.59 9.46 6.07
N ASN A 7 11.21 10.66 5.62
CA ASN A 7 10.07 11.39 6.17
C ASN A 7 8.94 11.42 5.15
N LEU A 8 7.96 10.52 5.30
CA LEU A 8 6.80 10.40 4.42
C LEU A 8 5.54 10.75 5.22
N THR A 9 5.07 11.99 5.12
CA THR A 9 3.88 12.44 5.86
C THR A 9 2.61 12.47 5.01
N GLU A 10 2.68 12.10 3.73
CA GLU A 10 1.61 12.35 2.75
C GLU A 10 1.46 11.25 1.69
N PHE A 11 1.77 10.00 2.07
CA PHE A 11 1.66 8.86 1.16
C PHE A 11 0.62 7.85 1.64
N SER A 12 -0.02 7.18 0.69
CA SER A 12 -0.85 6.01 0.94
C SER A 12 -0.52 4.90 -0.05
N LEU A 13 -0.76 3.65 0.36
CA LEU A 13 -0.86 2.54 -0.57
C LEU A 13 -2.24 2.57 -1.21
N VAL A 14 -2.27 2.39 -2.53
CA VAL A 14 -3.48 2.32 -3.33
C VAL A 14 -3.41 1.19 -4.33
N TRP A 15 -4.57 0.78 -4.83
CA TRP A 15 -4.66 -0.15 -5.93
C TRP A 15 -4.36 0.54 -7.27
N GLY A 16 -3.80 -0.20 -8.21
CA GLY A 16 -3.49 0.25 -9.55
C GLY A 16 -3.32 -0.90 -10.55
N PRO A 17 -2.68 -0.71 -11.71
CA PRO A 17 -2.53 -1.78 -12.70
C PRO A 17 -1.41 -2.71 -12.25
N ILE A 18 -1.30 -3.90 -12.84
CA ILE A 18 -0.13 -4.78 -12.61
C ILE A 18 1.15 -4.11 -13.10
N ASP A 19 1.07 -3.41 -14.24
CA ASP A 19 2.17 -2.69 -14.85
C ASP A 19 1.92 -1.18 -14.78
N LEU A 20 2.53 -0.49 -13.80
CA LEU A 20 2.36 0.95 -13.61
C LEU A 20 3.13 1.75 -14.68
N PRO A 21 2.46 2.59 -15.50
CA PRO A 21 3.17 3.51 -16.38
C PRO A 21 3.95 4.56 -15.57
N ASP A 22 4.99 5.16 -16.16
CA ASP A 22 5.73 6.24 -15.52
C ASP A 22 5.84 7.44 -16.48
N PRO A 23 5.20 8.59 -16.18
CA PRO A 23 4.44 8.89 -14.96
C PRO A 23 3.05 8.23 -14.92
N ALA A 24 2.52 8.00 -13.71
CA ALA A 24 1.15 7.54 -13.47
C ALA A 24 0.40 8.43 -12.46
N TYR A 25 -0.90 8.55 -12.66
CA TYR A 25 -1.82 9.26 -11.77
C TYR A 25 -3.07 8.42 -11.52
N SER A 26 -3.54 8.38 -10.27
CA SER A 26 -4.64 7.49 -9.86
C SER A 26 -6.02 7.84 -10.43
N PHE A 27 -6.14 8.95 -11.14
CA PHE A 27 -7.38 9.40 -11.81
C PHE A 27 -7.37 9.14 -13.32
N ASP A 28 -6.33 8.52 -13.86
CA ASP A 28 -6.25 8.22 -15.29
C ASP A 28 -7.04 6.94 -15.60
N ASP A 29 -8.06 7.05 -16.44
CA ASP A 29 -8.99 5.98 -16.80
C ASP A 29 -8.46 5.05 -17.91
N ASN A 30 -7.26 5.32 -18.45
CA ASN A 30 -6.74 4.59 -19.62
C ASN A 30 -6.17 3.20 -19.30
N TRP A 31 -6.17 2.79 -18.04
CA TRP A 31 -5.56 1.54 -17.61
C TRP A 31 -6.47 0.74 -16.69
N LYS A 32 -6.36 -0.59 -16.81
CA LYS A 32 -7.14 -1.53 -16.00
C LYS A 32 -6.42 -1.77 -14.69
N SER A 33 -7.04 -1.34 -13.61
CA SER A 33 -6.51 -1.56 -12.27
C SER A 33 -6.96 -2.89 -11.70
N GLU A 34 -6.10 -3.50 -10.88
CA GLU A 34 -6.44 -4.63 -10.05
C GLU A 34 -7.21 -4.14 -8.82
N ILE A 35 -8.39 -4.69 -8.59
CA ILE A 35 -9.20 -4.35 -7.41
C ILE A 35 -8.95 -5.43 -6.36
N TYR A 36 -8.63 -5.03 -5.13
CA TYR A 36 -8.46 -5.95 -4.00
C TYR A 36 -9.56 -5.73 -2.96
N THR A 37 -9.94 -6.79 -2.28
CA THR A 37 -10.76 -6.70 -1.07
C THR A 37 -9.89 -6.26 0.12
N PRO A 38 -10.49 -5.68 1.18
CA PRO A 38 -9.80 -5.43 2.44
C PRO A 38 -9.07 -6.67 2.97
N LYS A 39 -9.70 -7.85 2.85
CA LYS A 39 -9.11 -9.11 3.29
C LYS A 39 -7.86 -9.50 2.51
N GLU A 40 -7.89 -9.42 1.18
CA GLU A 40 -6.73 -9.76 0.35
C GLU A 40 -5.52 -8.90 0.69
N ILE A 41 -5.73 -7.60 0.92
CA ILE A 41 -4.67 -6.67 1.29
C ILE A 41 -4.19 -6.91 2.72
N ALA A 42 -5.08 -7.14 3.68
CA ALA A 42 -4.71 -7.52 5.04
C ALA A 42 -3.84 -8.79 5.05
N ASP A 43 -4.25 -9.82 4.30
CA ASP A 43 -3.53 -11.08 4.17
C ASP A 43 -2.18 -10.89 3.46
N ALA A 44 -2.07 -9.95 2.52
CA ALA A 44 -0.82 -9.59 1.86
C ALA A 44 0.16 -8.86 2.79
N ILE A 45 -0.34 -7.89 3.56
CA ILE A 45 0.42 -7.14 4.56
C ILE A 45 0.94 -8.08 5.66
N LEU A 46 0.08 -8.92 6.22
CA LEU A 46 0.45 -9.88 7.28
C LEU A 46 1.40 -10.99 6.79
N ALA A 47 1.48 -11.23 5.48
CA ALA A 47 2.42 -12.20 4.93
C ALA A 47 3.87 -11.66 4.85
N VAL A 48 4.08 -10.36 5.04
CA VAL A 48 5.42 -9.76 5.08
C VAL A 48 6.07 -10.09 6.41
N SER A 49 7.33 -10.55 6.36
CA SER A 49 8.10 -10.87 7.56
C SER A 49 8.17 -9.68 8.52
N GLN A 50 8.03 -9.94 9.82
CA GLN A 50 8.00 -8.95 10.91
C GLN A 50 6.78 -8.02 10.92
N VAL A 51 5.80 -8.22 10.03
CA VAL A 51 4.48 -7.61 10.21
C VAL A 51 3.67 -8.41 11.23
N ARG A 52 3.06 -7.70 12.17
CA ARG A 52 2.12 -8.26 13.14
C ARG A 52 0.80 -7.49 13.14
N LEU A 53 -0.27 -8.21 13.44
CA LEU A 53 -1.57 -7.60 13.70
C LEU A 53 -1.51 -6.85 15.04
N VAL A 54 -1.90 -5.58 15.03
CA VAL A 54 -2.01 -4.72 16.24
C VAL A 54 -3.46 -4.68 16.70
N HIS A 55 -4.39 -4.40 15.77
CA HIS A 55 -5.83 -4.39 16.01
C HIS A 55 -6.54 -5.21 14.93
N ASP A 56 -7.47 -6.06 15.36
CA ASP A 56 -8.30 -6.87 14.46
C ASP A 56 -9.41 -6.02 13.83
N ALA A 57 -10.02 -6.50 12.73
CA ALA A 57 -11.09 -5.83 11.99
C ALA A 57 -12.44 -5.90 12.72
N LYS A 58 -12.49 -5.44 13.98
CA LYS A 58 -13.68 -5.45 14.83
C LYS A 58 -13.93 -4.04 15.39
N PRO A 59 -15.10 -3.44 15.14
CA PRO A 59 -16.30 -4.04 14.52
C PRO A 59 -16.25 -4.15 12.98
N ASP A 60 -15.31 -3.48 12.33
CA ASP A 60 -15.13 -3.47 10.88
C ASP A 60 -13.66 -3.21 10.50
N TRP A 61 -13.39 -3.10 9.20
CA TRP A 61 -12.04 -2.90 8.66
C TRP A 61 -11.38 -1.58 9.04
N THR A 62 -12.15 -0.55 9.41
CA THR A 62 -11.57 0.73 9.84
C THR A 62 -10.86 0.63 11.19
N ALA A 63 -11.17 -0.41 11.97
CA ALA A 63 -10.47 -0.73 13.22
C ALA A 63 -9.21 -1.59 13.02
N TRP A 64 -9.01 -2.14 11.82
CA TRP A 64 -7.89 -3.03 11.54
C TRP A 64 -6.58 -2.24 11.46
N VAL A 65 -5.56 -2.71 12.17
CA VAL A 65 -4.21 -2.12 12.14
C VAL A 65 -3.18 -3.24 12.18
N ALA A 66 -2.21 -3.19 11.27
CA ALA A 66 -1.02 -4.02 11.32
C ALA A 66 0.24 -3.16 11.28
N ARG A 67 1.34 -3.71 11.80
CA ARG A 67 2.59 -2.98 11.89
C ARG A 67 3.78 -3.88 11.59
N TRP A 68 4.64 -3.43 10.69
CA TRP A 68 6.00 -3.92 10.53
C TRP A 68 6.90 -3.24 11.57
N GLU A 69 7.74 -3.99 12.28
CA GLU A 69 8.69 -3.42 13.23
C GLU A 69 10.07 -4.11 13.15
N SER A 70 11.13 -3.31 13.24
CA SER A 70 12.52 -3.79 13.33
C SER A 70 13.36 -2.83 14.17
N GLY A 71 13.69 -3.23 15.40
CA GLY A 71 14.40 -2.35 16.34
C GLY A 71 13.56 -1.13 16.70
N HIS A 72 14.04 0.07 16.37
CA HIS A 72 13.30 1.32 16.57
C HIS A 72 12.50 1.77 15.33
N HIS A 73 12.57 1.01 14.23
CA HIS A 73 11.89 1.36 12.99
C HIS A 73 10.52 0.67 12.89
N TYR A 74 9.55 1.36 12.29
CA TYR A 74 8.21 0.82 12.06
C TYR A 74 7.56 1.35 10.79
N ILE A 75 6.60 0.56 10.29
CA ILE A 75 5.62 0.96 9.29
C ILE A 75 4.26 0.44 9.76
N GLU A 76 3.31 1.33 10.01
CA GLU A 76 1.94 0.99 10.39
C GLU A 76 1.01 1.09 9.18
N PHE A 77 0.03 0.20 9.11
CA PHE A 77 -0.95 0.12 8.03
C PHE A 77 -2.36 0.13 8.62
N ASP A 78 -3.21 1.01 8.10
CA ASP A 78 -4.66 0.92 8.25
C ASP A 78 -5.29 0.29 6.99
N ILE A 79 -6.61 0.09 7.00
CA ILE A 79 -7.37 -0.31 5.82
C ILE A 79 -8.62 0.57 5.72
N LEU A 80 -8.78 1.25 4.59
CA LEU A 80 -10.05 1.86 4.22
C LEU A 80 -10.89 0.85 3.44
N ASP A 81 -12.07 0.52 3.97
CA ASP A 81 -13.06 -0.32 3.29
C ASP A 81 -14.08 0.55 2.55
N CYS A 82 -14.28 0.27 1.26
CA CYS A 82 -15.17 1.02 0.39
C CYS A 82 -16.24 0.08 -0.19
N PRO A 83 -17.53 0.47 -0.15
CA PRO A 83 -18.59 -0.33 -0.74
C PRO A 83 -18.35 -0.58 -2.24
N PHE A 84 -18.59 -1.81 -2.68
CA PHE A 84 -18.49 -2.22 -4.07
C PHE A 84 -19.83 -2.81 -4.50
N ALA A 85 -20.37 -2.32 -5.62
CA ALA A 85 -21.64 -2.80 -6.13
C ALA A 85 -21.50 -4.31 -6.43
N PRO A 86 -22.26 -5.22 -5.80
CA PRO A 86 -22.04 -6.67 -5.96
C PRO A 86 -22.24 -7.17 -7.40
N ASP A 87 -22.97 -6.42 -8.22
CA ASP A 87 -23.26 -6.63 -9.64
C ASP A 87 -22.25 -5.93 -10.58
N ASN A 88 -21.17 -5.35 -10.05
CA ASN A 88 -20.13 -4.75 -10.87
C ASN A 88 -19.48 -5.80 -11.80
N GLU A 89 -19.10 -5.36 -13.00
CA GLU A 89 -18.52 -6.24 -14.04
C GLU A 89 -17.03 -6.56 -13.79
N ILE A 90 -16.34 -5.83 -12.91
CA ILE A 90 -14.89 -5.93 -12.71
C ILE A 90 -14.54 -7.13 -11.81
N ARG A 91 -15.22 -7.26 -10.65
CA ARG A 91 -15.14 -8.41 -9.74
C ARG A 91 -16.53 -8.75 -9.20
N PRO A 92 -17.32 -9.54 -9.95
CA PRO A 92 -18.67 -9.94 -9.54
C PRO A 92 -18.67 -10.68 -8.20
N GLY A 93 -19.67 -10.39 -7.34
CA GLY A 93 -19.84 -11.06 -6.04
C GLY A 93 -18.99 -10.49 -4.90
N ILE A 94 -18.22 -9.44 -5.15
CA ILE A 94 -17.50 -8.68 -4.12
C ILE A 94 -18.36 -7.50 -3.66
N ALA A 95 -18.59 -7.40 -2.36
CA ALA A 95 -19.43 -6.35 -1.76
C ALA A 95 -18.64 -5.12 -1.30
N SER A 96 -17.32 -5.23 -1.19
CA SER A 96 -16.45 -4.12 -0.81
C SER A 96 -15.02 -4.29 -1.34
N TYR A 97 -14.35 -3.17 -1.57
CA TYR A 97 -12.98 -3.12 -2.04
C TYR A 97 -12.13 -2.27 -1.09
N TRP A 98 -10.83 -2.50 -1.14
CA TRP A 98 -9.84 -1.71 -0.42
C TRP A 98 -9.69 -0.34 -1.09
N GLY A 99 -10.11 0.72 -0.38
CA GLY A 99 -10.02 2.11 -0.83
C GLY A 99 -8.62 2.72 -0.71
N GLY A 100 -7.70 2.04 -0.04
CA GLY A 100 -6.35 2.51 0.24
C GLY A 100 -5.94 2.27 1.68
N SER A 101 -4.65 2.39 1.95
CA SER A 101 -4.07 2.30 3.28
C SER A 101 -3.13 3.48 3.48
N LYS A 102 -3.44 4.33 4.44
CA LYS A 102 -2.46 5.26 4.96
C LYS A 102 -1.40 4.45 5.67
N PHE A 103 -0.18 4.96 5.67
CA PHE A 103 0.87 4.33 6.44
C PHE A 103 1.73 5.38 7.12
N GLU A 104 1.96 5.17 8.42
CA GLU A 104 2.86 5.97 9.23
C GLU A 104 4.21 5.27 9.24
N THR A 105 5.28 5.99 8.89
CA THR A 105 6.62 5.41 8.80
C THR A 105 7.61 6.09 9.71
N HIS A 106 8.38 5.27 10.42
CA HIS A 106 9.68 5.63 10.94
C HIS A 106 10.66 4.55 10.48
N CYS A 107 11.11 4.62 9.23
CA CYS A 107 11.95 3.59 8.63
C CYS A 107 12.94 4.18 7.63
N THR A 108 13.81 3.34 7.10
CA THR A 108 14.69 3.67 5.98
C THR A 108 14.02 3.38 4.63
N MET A 109 14.56 3.95 3.55
CA MET A 109 14.08 3.67 2.19
C MET A 109 14.15 2.17 1.87
N SER A 110 15.26 1.52 2.22
CA SER A 110 15.48 0.08 2.00
C SER A 110 14.44 -0.79 2.71
N GLU A 111 14.00 -0.39 3.91
CA GLU A 111 12.97 -1.10 4.66
C GLU A 111 11.59 -0.90 4.05
N LEU A 112 11.23 0.33 3.68
CA LEU A 112 9.97 0.61 2.98
C LEU A 112 9.87 -0.20 1.68
N LEU A 113 10.88 -0.15 0.82
CA LEU A 113 10.89 -0.88 -0.44
C LEU A 113 10.77 -2.39 -0.21
N ARG A 114 11.44 -2.93 0.81
CA ARG A 114 11.34 -4.36 1.17
C ARG A 114 9.92 -4.75 1.58
N VAL A 115 9.29 -3.94 2.43
CA VAL A 115 7.92 -4.21 2.90
C VAL A 115 6.92 -4.08 1.75
N TRP A 116 7.04 -3.02 0.95
CA TRP A 116 6.19 -2.80 -0.22
C TRP A 116 6.32 -3.93 -1.24
N HIS A 117 7.53 -4.34 -1.62
CA HIS A 117 7.73 -5.51 -2.47
C HIS A 117 7.19 -6.80 -1.84
N GLY A 118 7.24 -6.92 -0.51
CA GLY A 118 6.64 -8.02 0.23
C GLY A 118 5.13 -8.11 -0.01
N ILE A 119 4.42 -6.98 0.05
CA ILE A 119 2.98 -6.87 -0.24
C ILE A 119 2.71 -7.21 -1.71
N GLN A 120 3.51 -6.66 -2.64
CA GLN A 120 3.34 -6.86 -4.08
C GLN A 120 3.49 -8.32 -4.53
N LYS A 121 4.14 -9.19 -3.74
CA LYS A 121 4.19 -10.63 -4.04
C LYS A 121 2.80 -11.29 -4.08
N ARG A 122 1.80 -10.70 -3.41
CA ARG A 122 0.41 -11.20 -3.37
C ARG A 122 -0.57 -10.24 -4.02
N CYS A 123 -0.30 -8.94 -3.97
CA CYS A 123 -1.12 -7.89 -4.57
C CYS A 123 -0.25 -7.02 -5.49
N PRO A 124 0.09 -7.50 -6.70
CA PRO A 124 1.09 -6.85 -7.57
C PRO A 124 0.70 -5.43 -8.00
N GLY A 125 -0.59 -5.15 -8.12
CA GLY A 125 -1.13 -3.83 -8.42
C GLY A 125 -1.26 -2.91 -7.20
N VAL A 126 -0.37 -3.01 -6.22
CA VAL A 126 -0.32 -2.10 -5.05
C VAL A 126 0.79 -1.08 -5.23
N TRP A 127 0.45 0.20 -5.15
CA TRP A 127 1.37 1.31 -5.42
C TRP A 127 1.33 2.37 -4.34
N LEU A 128 2.42 3.12 -4.18
CA LEU A 128 2.42 4.34 -3.38
C LEU A 128 1.89 5.51 -4.20
N HIS A 129 1.02 6.32 -3.61
CA HIS A 129 0.62 7.59 -4.19
C HIS A 129 0.76 8.73 -3.18
N ASN A 130 0.98 9.95 -3.69
CA ASN A 130 1.01 11.17 -2.87
C ASN A 130 -0.31 11.95 -2.95
N THR A 131 -0.36 13.09 -2.28
CA THR A 131 -1.49 14.04 -2.26
C THR A 131 -1.84 14.63 -3.63
N ASP A 132 -0.90 14.66 -4.58
CA ASP A 132 -1.14 15.06 -5.98
C ASP A 132 -1.72 13.92 -6.84
N CYS A 133 -2.12 12.80 -6.22
CA CYS A 133 -2.55 11.57 -6.87
C CYS A 133 -1.49 10.94 -7.79
N ARG A 134 -0.23 11.37 -7.70
CA ARG A 134 0.86 10.76 -8.46
C ARG A 134 1.21 9.43 -7.85
N MET A 135 1.21 8.39 -8.68
CA MET A 135 1.57 7.04 -8.29
C MET A 135 3.03 6.77 -8.63
N TYR A 136 3.67 5.96 -7.79
CA TYR A 136 5.07 5.59 -7.94
C TYR A 136 5.22 4.08 -8.00
N SER A 137 6.11 3.63 -8.87
CA SER A 137 6.70 2.30 -8.75
C SER A 137 7.82 2.35 -7.71
N PRO A 138 8.26 1.21 -7.15
CA PRO A 138 9.41 1.16 -6.27
C PRO A 138 10.64 1.87 -6.86
N ASP A 139 10.89 1.68 -8.16
CA ASP A 139 12.01 2.30 -8.88
C ASP A 139 11.85 3.83 -9.02
N SER A 140 10.67 4.31 -9.44
CA SER A 140 10.46 5.75 -9.61
C SER A 140 10.38 6.49 -8.28
N PHE A 141 9.87 5.81 -7.24
CA PHE A 141 9.89 6.29 -5.86
C PHE A 141 11.32 6.45 -5.35
N GLN A 142 12.16 5.42 -5.49
CA GLN A 142 13.55 5.47 -5.06
C GLN A 142 14.35 6.55 -5.81
N LYS A 143 14.12 6.73 -7.11
CA LYS A 143 14.79 7.80 -7.89
C LYS A 143 14.38 9.20 -7.42
N THR A 144 13.15 9.37 -6.96
CA THR A 144 12.58 10.69 -6.60
C THR A 144 12.91 11.07 -5.16
N PHE A 145 12.80 10.10 -4.24
CA PHE A 145 12.89 10.33 -2.79
C PHE A 145 14.09 9.64 -2.13
N GLY A 146 14.83 8.83 -2.88
CA GLY A 146 16.09 8.28 -2.41
C GLY A 146 17.07 9.41 -2.13
N VAL A 147 17.71 9.37 -0.97
CA VAL A 147 18.82 10.27 -0.67
C VAL A 147 19.96 9.86 -1.59
N VAL A 148 20.25 10.69 -2.59
CA VAL A 148 21.50 10.61 -3.35
C VAL A 148 22.57 11.20 -2.43
N GLU A 149 23.45 10.35 -1.92
CA GLU A 149 24.71 10.81 -1.32
C GLU A 149 25.61 11.48 -2.37
#